data_AF-A0A3C0BPI5-F1
#
_entry.id   AF-A0A3C0BPI5-F1
#
_cell.length_a   1.000
_cell.length_b   1.000
_cell.length_c   1.000
_cell.angle_alpha   90.00
_cell.angle_beta   90.00
_cell.angle_gamma   90.00
#
_symmetry.space_group_name_H-M   'P 1'
#
loop_
_entity.id
_entity.type
_entity.pdbx_description
1 polymer ?
#
loop_
_entity_poly.entity_id
_entity_poly.type
_entity_poly.pdbx_seq_one_letter_code
_entity_poly.pdbx_strand_id
1 'polypeptide(L)'
;GAKPAAVFSTETAGANITGEYHNAVGVNMTGIEAKQDNLFSGMQKLGVPAFAVGDLGNEIGMGTIEPHIRQFIPYTGGNGTFTGCKCGCNTGITAATKADFLITATVSDWGVYAVIAALAYILKDISIMHDAETEEMILRECCLSGMVDMTGSLLPAIDGFSVEIEKQIVALMRSTVEYALNYSSETWFKAVLEKGFYEPAVFRNY
;
A
#
# COMPACT_ATOMS: atom_id res chain seq x y z
N GLY A 1 -0.69 -28.24 11.57
CA GLY A 1 -0.12 -27.55 10.40
C GLY A 1 0.71 -26.38 10.87
N ALA A 2 1.71 -25.95 10.10
CA ALA A 2 2.51 -24.77 10.45
C ALA A 2 1.65 -23.50 10.37
N LYS A 3 1.69 -22.67 11.42
CA LYS A 3 1.05 -21.35 11.44
C LYS A 3 1.98 -20.35 10.72
N PRO A 4 1.49 -19.56 9.74
CA PRO A 4 2.29 -18.52 9.10
C PRO A 4 2.85 -17.52 10.11
N ALA A 5 4.05 -16.99 9.84
CA ALA A 5 4.68 -15.98 10.68
C ALA A 5 4.07 -14.58 10.51
N ALA A 6 3.50 -14.31 9.34
CA ALA A 6 2.81 -13.07 9.00
C ALA A 6 1.83 -13.33 7.85
N VAL A 7 0.87 -12.41 7.67
CA VAL A 7 -0.01 -12.34 6.50
C VAL A 7 0.08 -10.94 5.89
N PHE A 8 0.22 -10.87 4.57
CA PHE A 8 0.31 -9.62 3.82
C PHE A 8 -0.85 -9.51 2.84
N SER A 9 -1.40 -8.32 2.71
CA SER A 9 -2.34 -7.93 1.67
C SER A 9 -1.77 -6.75 0.89
N THR A 10 -1.82 -6.82 -0.43
CA THR A 10 -1.28 -5.80 -1.34
C THR A 10 -2.31 -5.60 -2.45
N GLU A 11 -2.90 -4.41 -2.55
CA GLU A 11 -3.89 -4.06 -3.58
C GLU A 11 -5.01 -5.11 -3.74
N THR A 12 -5.47 -5.66 -2.61
CA THR A 12 -6.49 -6.71 -2.60
C THR A 12 -7.82 -6.12 -2.13
N ALA A 13 -8.86 -6.19 -2.95
CA ALA A 13 -10.17 -5.63 -2.62
C ALA A 13 -10.74 -6.23 -1.32
N GLY A 14 -11.23 -5.36 -0.44
CA GLY A 14 -11.88 -5.72 0.81
C GLY A 14 -13.38 -5.42 0.77
N ALA A 15 -14.18 -6.26 1.42
CA ALA A 15 -15.60 -5.98 1.59
C ALA A 15 -15.78 -4.74 2.47
N ASN A 16 -16.76 -3.90 2.14
CA ASN A 16 -17.23 -2.88 3.07
C ASN A 16 -18.03 -3.51 4.23
N ILE A 17 -18.56 -2.67 5.12
CA ILE A 17 -19.32 -3.12 6.31
C ILE A 17 -20.61 -3.91 6.00
N THR A 18 -21.11 -3.89 4.75
CA THR A 18 -22.29 -4.66 4.31
C THR A 18 -21.93 -5.91 3.51
N GLY A 19 -20.63 -6.22 3.36
CA GLY A 19 -20.17 -7.38 2.59
C GLY A 19 -20.00 -7.11 1.10
N GLU A 20 -20.08 -5.86 0.67
CA GLU A 20 -20.02 -5.46 -0.74
C GLU A 20 -18.62 -4.96 -1.12
N TYR A 21 -18.12 -5.41 -2.28
CA TYR A 21 -16.82 -5.05 -2.84
C TYR A 21 -17.01 -4.03 -3.95
N HIS A 22 -16.11 -3.08 -4.05
CA HIS A 22 -16.22 -2.00 -5.02
C HIS A 22 -14.88 -1.69 -5.67
N ASN A 23 -14.93 -1.21 -6.91
CA ASN A 23 -13.79 -0.54 -7.51
C ASN A 23 -13.72 0.94 -7.08
N ALA A 24 -12.65 1.63 -7.49
CA ALA A 24 -12.36 3.02 -7.13
C ALA A 24 -13.48 4.02 -7.49
N VAL A 25 -14.31 3.70 -8.47
CA VAL A 25 -15.42 4.56 -8.92
C VAL A 25 -16.79 4.11 -8.40
N GLY A 26 -16.81 3.30 -7.34
CA GLY A 26 -18.01 2.89 -6.61
C GLY A 26 -18.88 1.86 -7.33
N VAL A 27 -18.38 1.20 -8.38
CA VAL A 27 -19.09 0.08 -9.04
C VAL A 27 -18.92 -1.18 -8.20
N ASN A 28 -20.01 -1.91 -8.01
CA ASN A 28 -20.00 -3.16 -7.25
C ASN A 28 -19.32 -4.28 -8.04
N MET A 29 -18.39 -4.96 -7.38
CA MET A 29 -17.59 -6.07 -7.92
C MET A 29 -17.85 -7.37 -7.16
N THR A 30 -18.82 -7.40 -6.24
CA THR A 30 -19.04 -8.52 -5.31
C THR A 30 -19.19 -9.86 -6.00
N GLY A 31 -19.85 -9.91 -7.16
CA GLY A 31 -20.07 -11.15 -7.90
C GLY A 31 -18.83 -11.77 -8.53
N ILE A 32 -17.75 -11.01 -8.71
CA ILE A 32 -16.51 -11.46 -9.37
C ILE A 32 -15.28 -11.42 -8.46
N GLU A 33 -15.34 -10.65 -7.37
CA GLU A 33 -14.20 -10.44 -6.48
C GLU A 33 -13.94 -11.63 -5.56
N ALA A 34 -12.67 -12.02 -5.41
CA ALA A 34 -12.27 -13.08 -4.50
C ALA A 34 -12.43 -12.64 -3.03
N LYS A 35 -13.00 -13.50 -2.18
CA LYS A 35 -13.33 -13.18 -0.77
C LYS A 35 -12.15 -13.41 0.18
N GLN A 36 -11.00 -12.81 -0.13
CA GLN A 36 -9.72 -13.04 0.56
C GLN A 36 -9.62 -12.38 1.94
N ASP A 37 -10.47 -11.39 2.22
CA ASP A 37 -10.62 -10.72 3.51
C ASP A 37 -10.94 -11.69 4.67
N ASN A 38 -11.66 -12.78 4.38
CA ASN A 38 -11.91 -13.84 5.35
C ASN A 38 -10.63 -14.58 5.77
N LEU A 39 -9.74 -14.86 4.82
CA LEU A 39 -8.44 -15.48 5.11
C LEU A 39 -7.58 -14.52 5.94
N PHE A 40 -7.49 -13.26 5.52
CA PHE A 40 -6.73 -12.21 6.22
C PHE A 40 -7.19 -12.04 7.67
N SER A 41 -8.50 -11.82 7.86
CA SER A 41 -9.11 -11.68 9.19
C SER A 41 -9.01 -12.97 10.02
N GLY A 42 -9.09 -14.13 9.38
CA GLY A 42 -8.92 -15.43 10.02
C GLY A 42 -7.50 -15.60 10.57
N MET A 43 -6.48 -15.24 9.80
CA MET A 43 -5.08 -15.26 10.23
C MET A 43 -4.84 -14.29 11.39
N GLN A 44 -5.38 -13.07 11.30
CA GLN A 44 -5.29 -12.09 12.38
C GLN A 44 -5.93 -12.60 13.69
N LYS A 45 -7.12 -13.22 13.62
CA LYS A 45 -7.79 -13.84 14.79
C LYS A 45 -6.98 -14.98 15.42
N LEU A 46 -6.15 -15.66 14.64
CA LEU A 46 -5.21 -16.67 15.14
C LEU A 46 -3.95 -16.05 15.76
N GLY A 47 -3.83 -14.72 15.81
CA GLY A 47 -2.66 -13.99 16.28
C GLY A 47 -1.49 -14.08 15.30
N VAL A 48 -1.75 -14.12 14.00
CA VAL A 48 -0.74 -13.89 12.96
C VAL A 48 -0.69 -12.38 12.69
N PRO A 49 0.49 -11.72 12.78
CA PRO A 49 0.65 -10.32 12.42
C PRO A 49 0.14 -10.03 11.00
N ALA A 50 -0.74 -9.05 10.86
CA ALA A 50 -1.44 -8.72 9.63
C ALA A 50 -0.99 -7.36 9.06
N PHE A 51 -0.35 -7.40 7.90
CA PHE A 51 0.19 -6.25 7.19
C PHE A 51 -0.63 -5.97 5.94
N ALA A 52 -0.89 -4.69 5.65
CA ALA A 52 -1.57 -4.27 4.44
C ALA A 52 -0.88 -3.09 3.77
N VAL A 53 -0.93 -3.08 2.45
CA VAL A 53 -0.60 -1.93 1.60
C VAL A 53 -1.80 -1.65 0.70
N GLY A 54 -2.21 -0.38 0.64
CA GLY A 54 -3.30 0.14 -0.18
C GLY A 54 -3.04 1.60 -0.56
N ASP A 55 -3.72 2.11 -1.57
CA ASP A 55 -3.54 3.48 -2.07
C ASP A 55 -4.84 4.30 -2.08
N LEU A 56 -6.01 3.68 -1.92
CA LEU A 56 -7.29 4.37 -2.01
C LEU A 56 -8.15 4.25 -0.74
N GLY A 57 -8.62 3.06 -0.42
CA GLY A 57 -9.51 2.80 0.71
C GLY A 57 -10.47 1.61 0.60
N ASN A 58 -10.59 0.99 -0.58
CA ASN A 58 -11.42 -0.19 -0.84
C ASN A 58 -10.66 -1.53 -0.68
N GLU A 59 -9.41 -1.49 -0.24
CA GLU A 59 -8.48 -2.60 -0.11
C GLU A 59 -8.48 -3.14 1.33
N ILE A 60 -8.20 -4.43 1.48
CA ILE A 60 -8.05 -5.11 2.77
C ILE A 60 -7.02 -4.35 3.62
N GLY A 61 -7.41 -3.99 4.84
CA GLY A 61 -6.56 -3.29 5.80
C GLY A 61 -6.85 -1.79 5.90
N MET A 62 -7.42 -1.18 4.85
CA MET A 62 -7.71 0.26 4.81
C MET A 62 -8.75 0.70 5.85
N GLY A 63 -9.55 -0.23 6.40
CA GLY A 63 -10.43 0.04 7.54
C GLY A 63 -9.70 0.55 8.79
N THR A 64 -8.37 0.39 8.88
CA THR A 64 -7.55 0.95 9.97
C THR A 64 -7.61 2.47 10.03
N ILE A 65 -7.78 3.15 8.88
CA ILE A 65 -7.87 4.62 8.77
C ILE A 65 -9.23 5.08 8.21
N GLU A 66 -10.29 4.30 8.45
CA GLU A 66 -11.66 4.54 7.95
C GLU A 66 -12.13 6.01 8.12
N PRO A 67 -11.97 6.68 9.28
CA PRO A 67 -12.45 8.05 9.43
C PRO A 67 -11.80 9.02 8.44
N HIS A 68 -10.51 8.82 8.13
CA HIS A 68 -9.77 9.64 7.17
C HIS A 68 -10.25 9.38 5.74
N ILE A 69 -10.40 8.10 5.37
CA ILE A 69 -10.89 7.70 4.05
C ILE A 69 -12.30 8.27 3.81
N ARG A 70 -13.22 8.13 4.77
CA ARG A 70 -14.58 8.67 4.63
C ARG A 70 -14.63 10.19 4.52
N GLN A 71 -13.64 10.89 5.05
CA GLN A 71 -13.57 12.35 4.99
C GLN A 71 -13.10 12.85 3.62
N PHE A 72 -12.18 12.13 2.95
CA PHE A 72 -11.46 12.66 1.79
C PHE A 72 -11.65 11.87 0.49
N ILE A 73 -12.05 10.60 0.56
CA ILE A 73 -12.16 9.73 -0.61
C ILE A 73 -13.61 9.70 -1.16
N PRO A 74 -13.81 9.86 -2.48
CA PRO A 74 -15.12 9.76 -3.12
C PRO A 74 -15.80 8.39 -2.91
N TYR A 75 -17.12 8.34 -3.12
CA TYR A 75 -17.92 7.11 -3.07
C TYR A 75 -17.94 6.38 -1.71
N THR A 76 -17.50 7.02 -0.63
CA THR A 76 -17.46 6.45 0.73
C THR A 76 -18.73 6.68 1.55
N GLY A 77 -19.69 7.45 1.04
CA GLY A 77 -20.97 7.74 1.72
C GLY A 77 -20.93 8.95 2.67
N GLY A 78 -19.88 9.77 2.61
CA GLY A 78 -19.75 11.03 3.34
C GLY A 78 -20.50 12.23 2.73
N ASN A 79 -20.20 13.44 3.23
CA ASN A 79 -20.74 14.70 2.72
C ASN A 79 -19.98 15.18 1.46
N GLY A 80 -20.67 15.69 0.44
CA GLY A 80 -20.05 16.29 -0.75
C GLY A 80 -20.69 15.87 -2.08
N THR A 81 -20.00 16.08 -3.19
CA THR A 81 -20.31 15.50 -4.51
C THR A 81 -19.72 14.08 -4.59
N PHE A 82 -20.40 13.14 -5.27
CA PHE A 82 -20.07 11.69 -5.30
C PHE A 82 -20.30 10.95 -3.96
N THR A 83 -21.48 11.14 -3.38
CA THR A 83 -21.87 10.45 -2.15
C THR A 83 -22.17 8.98 -2.40
N GLY A 84 -21.42 8.10 -1.73
CA GLY A 84 -21.71 6.67 -1.65
C GLY A 84 -21.42 5.84 -2.91
N CYS A 85 -21.56 4.53 -2.75
CA CYS A 85 -21.41 3.51 -3.79
C CYS A 85 -22.50 3.66 -4.87
N LYS A 86 -22.21 3.28 -6.12
CA LYS A 86 -23.18 3.30 -7.24
C LYS A 86 -24.21 2.16 -7.18
N CYS A 87 -24.04 1.21 -6.28
CA CYS A 87 -24.88 0.02 -6.18
C CYS A 87 -26.07 0.16 -5.22
N GLY A 88 -26.19 1.30 -4.53
CA GLY A 88 -27.30 1.54 -3.58
C GLY A 88 -27.10 0.92 -2.20
N CYS A 89 -25.91 0.37 -1.90
CA CYS A 89 -25.55 -0.17 -0.59
C CYS A 89 -25.56 0.89 0.54
N ASN A 90 -25.46 2.18 0.18
CA ASN A 90 -25.39 3.34 1.08
C ASN A 90 -24.23 3.35 2.09
N THR A 91 -23.30 2.39 2.03
CA THR A 91 -22.14 2.29 2.95
C THR A 91 -20.81 2.69 2.32
N GLY A 92 -20.77 2.81 1.00
CA GLY A 92 -19.62 3.25 0.23
C GLY A 92 -18.58 2.17 -0.01
N ILE A 93 -17.44 2.59 -0.58
CA ILE A 93 -16.37 1.68 -1.03
C ILE A 93 -15.42 1.23 0.08
N THR A 94 -15.40 1.92 1.22
CA THR A 94 -14.38 1.70 2.26
C THR A 94 -14.41 0.27 2.79
N ALA A 95 -13.28 -0.43 2.68
CA ALA A 95 -13.12 -1.76 3.22
C ALA A 95 -13.26 -1.76 4.76
N ALA A 96 -13.94 -2.77 5.29
CA ALA A 96 -14.15 -2.92 6.74
C ALA A 96 -12.93 -3.56 7.43
N THR A 97 -12.15 -4.35 6.70
CA THR A 97 -11.01 -5.10 7.24
C THR A 97 -9.90 -4.15 7.69
N LYS A 98 -9.36 -4.40 8.88
CA LYS A 98 -8.27 -3.63 9.50
C LYS A 98 -6.98 -4.45 9.52
N ALA A 99 -5.86 -3.79 9.33
CA ALA A 99 -4.53 -4.37 9.49
C ALA A 99 -3.89 -3.92 10.81
N ASP A 100 -2.99 -4.74 11.34
CA ASP A 100 -2.14 -4.37 12.48
C ASP A 100 -1.12 -3.31 12.06
N PHE A 101 -0.61 -3.45 10.83
CA PHE A 101 0.32 -2.53 10.20
C PHE A 101 -0.19 -2.16 8.81
N LEU A 102 -0.48 -0.88 8.60
CA LEU A 102 -0.95 -0.34 7.33
C LEU A 102 0.10 0.61 6.75
N ILE A 103 0.41 0.44 5.48
CA ILE A 103 1.17 1.41 4.67
C ILE A 103 0.24 1.93 3.58
N THR A 104 0.19 3.25 3.45
CA THR A 104 -0.46 3.91 2.31
C THR A 104 0.60 4.47 1.37
N ALA A 105 0.43 4.26 0.07
CA ALA A 105 1.30 4.80 -0.97
C ALA A 105 0.45 5.35 -2.12
N THR A 106 1.07 6.08 -3.07
CA THR A 106 0.37 6.54 -4.28
C THR A 106 0.01 5.37 -5.21
N VAL A 107 0.85 4.33 -5.18
CA VAL A 107 0.70 3.05 -5.88
C VAL A 107 1.06 1.98 -4.85
N SER A 108 0.19 0.99 -4.65
CA SER A 108 0.40 -0.06 -3.65
C SER A 108 1.76 -0.77 -3.79
N ASP A 109 2.19 -1.08 -5.01
CA ASP A 109 3.50 -1.68 -5.29
C ASP A 109 4.66 -0.84 -4.72
N TRP A 110 4.62 0.49 -4.83
CA TRP A 110 5.67 1.35 -4.25
C TRP A 110 5.73 1.24 -2.73
N GLY A 111 4.59 1.06 -2.07
CA GLY A 111 4.54 0.78 -0.63
C GLY A 111 5.20 -0.55 -0.27
N VAL A 112 4.98 -1.59 -1.09
CA VAL A 112 5.67 -2.88 -0.96
C VAL A 112 7.17 -2.73 -1.20
N TYR A 113 7.58 -1.98 -2.22
CA TYR A 113 8.98 -1.72 -2.54
C TYR A 113 9.68 -0.99 -1.40
N ALA A 114 9.01 -0.07 -0.72
CA ALA A 114 9.52 0.59 0.48
C ALA A 114 9.73 -0.38 1.66
N VAL A 115 8.85 -1.37 1.84
CA VAL A 115 9.05 -2.44 2.84
C VAL A 115 10.27 -3.28 2.48
N ILE A 116 10.41 -3.69 1.22
CA ILE A 116 11.56 -4.45 0.72
C ILE A 116 12.86 -3.66 0.92
N ALA A 117 12.85 -2.36 0.61
CA ALA A 117 13.99 -1.45 0.81
C ALA A 117 14.37 -1.34 2.30
N ALA A 118 13.38 -1.21 3.19
CA ALA A 118 13.61 -1.18 4.63
C ALA A 118 14.21 -2.50 5.14
N LEU A 119 13.71 -3.65 4.66
CA LEU A 119 14.26 -4.96 4.98
C LEU A 119 15.70 -5.10 4.50
N ALA A 120 16.00 -4.71 3.26
CA ALA A 120 17.35 -4.68 2.70
C ALA A 120 18.30 -3.84 3.57
N TYR A 121 17.86 -2.66 4.01
CA TYR A 121 18.64 -1.78 4.87
C TYR A 121 18.88 -2.37 6.28
N ILE A 122 17.85 -2.94 6.91
CA ILE A 122 17.93 -3.52 8.27
C ILE A 122 18.82 -4.76 8.27
N LEU A 123 18.64 -5.63 7.28
CA LEU A 123 19.37 -6.89 7.14
C LEU A 123 20.76 -6.70 6.52
N LYS A 124 21.09 -5.49 6.08
CA LYS A 124 22.37 -5.14 5.43
C LYS A 124 22.62 -5.96 4.17
N ASP A 125 21.56 -6.22 3.40
CA ASP A 125 21.61 -7.04 2.20
C ASP A 125 20.78 -6.40 1.08
N ILE A 126 21.47 -5.76 0.14
CA ILE A 126 20.84 -5.09 -1.00
C ILE A 126 20.23 -6.09 -2.01
N SER A 127 20.63 -7.37 -1.97
CA SER A 127 20.09 -8.38 -2.89
C SER A 127 18.62 -8.74 -2.62
N ILE A 128 18.09 -8.34 -1.45
CA ILE A 128 16.68 -8.48 -1.09
C ILE A 128 15.79 -7.62 -2.00
N MET A 129 16.30 -6.46 -2.43
CA MET A 129 15.58 -5.56 -3.32
C MET A 129 15.85 -5.93 -4.78
N HIS A 130 14.84 -5.85 -5.64
CA HIS A 130 15.02 -5.98 -7.09
C HIS A 130 15.62 -4.69 -7.69
N ASP A 131 15.96 -4.73 -8.97
CA ASP A 131 16.49 -3.58 -9.73
C ASP A 131 15.53 -3.15 -10.83
N ALA A 132 15.85 -2.03 -11.50
CA ALA A 132 14.99 -1.45 -12.52
C ALA A 132 14.80 -2.37 -13.74
N GLU A 133 15.81 -3.17 -14.08
CA GLU A 133 15.76 -4.15 -15.15
C GLU A 133 14.77 -5.28 -14.80
N THR A 134 14.81 -5.77 -13.56
CA THR A 134 13.85 -6.76 -13.06
C THR A 134 12.43 -6.19 -13.02
N GLU A 135 12.26 -4.93 -12.61
CA GLU A 135 10.95 -4.26 -12.59
C GLU A 135 10.34 -4.19 -13.99
N GLU A 136 11.13 -3.74 -14.98
CA GLU A 136 10.68 -3.69 -16.37
C GLU A 136 10.28 -5.08 -16.89
N MET A 137 11.07 -6.10 -16.58
CA MET A 137 10.78 -7.47 -16.97
C MET A 137 9.45 -7.94 -16.38
N ILE A 138 9.23 -7.74 -15.07
CA ILE A 138 8.00 -8.15 -14.38
C ILE A 138 6.79 -7.46 -14.99
N LEU A 139 6.82 -6.14 -15.20
CA LEU A 139 5.70 -5.40 -15.78
C LEU A 139 5.34 -5.88 -17.19
N ARG A 140 6.35 -6.16 -18.01
CA ARG A 140 6.14 -6.71 -19.35
C ARG A 140 5.52 -8.11 -19.29
N GLU A 141 6.02 -8.98 -18.40
CA GLU A 141 5.47 -10.33 -18.25
C GLU A 141 4.06 -10.34 -17.67
N CYS A 142 3.73 -9.47 -16.71
CA CYS A 142 2.37 -9.28 -16.20
C CYS A 142 1.40 -8.88 -17.32
N CYS A 143 1.79 -7.88 -18.12
CA CYS A 143 1.01 -7.44 -19.29
C CYS A 143 0.83 -8.59 -20.31
N LEU A 144 1.89 -9.33 -20.65
CA LEU A 144 1.83 -10.46 -21.57
C LEU A 144 1.00 -11.63 -21.02
N SER A 145 0.91 -11.75 -19.70
CA SER A 145 0.10 -12.75 -18.99
C SER A 145 -1.37 -12.34 -18.82
N GLY A 146 -1.77 -11.18 -19.32
CA GLY A 146 -3.16 -10.72 -19.31
C GLY A 146 -3.54 -9.85 -18.11
N MET A 147 -2.59 -9.40 -17.30
CA MET A 147 -2.85 -8.42 -16.25
C MET A 147 -3.05 -7.04 -16.90
N VAL A 148 -4.14 -6.37 -16.52
CA VAL A 148 -4.53 -5.08 -17.09
C VAL A 148 -4.09 -3.94 -16.18
N ASP A 149 -3.69 -2.83 -16.80
CA ASP A 149 -3.48 -1.56 -16.11
C ASP A 149 -4.83 -0.91 -15.72
N MET A 150 -4.82 0.13 -14.88
CA MET A 150 -6.03 0.87 -14.45
C MET A 150 -6.89 1.39 -15.62
N THR A 151 -6.29 1.60 -16.79
CA THR A 151 -7.00 1.97 -18.03
C THR A 151 -7.88 0.85 -18.59
N GLY A 152 -7.79 -0.36 -18.05
CA GLY A 152 -8.42 -1.58 -18.57
C GLY A 152 -7.70 -2.15 -19.80
N SER A 153 -6.51 -1.64 -20.13
CA SER A 153 -5.72 -2.07 -21.29
C SER A 153 -4.54 -2.96 -20.87
N LEU A 154 -4.09 -3.82 -21.79
CA LEU A 154 -2.85 -4.58 -21.63
C LEU A 154 -1.66 -3.66 -21.93
N LEU A 155 -1.22 -2.95 -20.91
CA LEU A 155 -0.07 -2.06 -20.93
C LEU A 155 0.88 -2.46 -19.81
N PRO A 156 2.20 -2.48 -20.03
CA PRO A 156 3.17 -2.64 -18.96
C PRO A 156 3.22 -1.34 -18.15
N ALA A 157 2.33 -1.21 -17.19
CA ALA A 157 2.13 -0.03 -16.36
C ALA A 157 1.46 -0.43 -15.04
N ILE A 158 1.63 0.39 -14.01
CA ILE A 158 0.88 0.29 -12.75
C ILE A 158 0.18 1.63 -12.57
N ASP A 159 -1.13 1.62 -12.34
CA ASP A 159 -1.94 2.83 -12.14
C ASP A 159 -1.68 3.96 -13.16
N GLY A 160 -1.49 3.58 -14.42
CA GLY A 160 -1.23 4.49 -15.53
C GLY A 160 0.17 5.11 -15.54
N PHE A 161 1.03 4.77 -14.58
CA PHE A 161 2.45 5.11 -14.60
C PHE A 161 3.19 4.16 -15.54
N SER A 162 3.99 4.74 -16.44
CA SER A 162 4.72 3.95 -17.43
C SER A 162 5.86 3.17 -16.80
N VAL A 163 6.33 2.13 -17.49
CA VAL A 163 7.55 1.38 -17.13
C VAL A 163 8.70 2.30 -16.73
N GLU A 164 8.91 3.41 -17.45
CA GLU A 164 10.00 4.34 -17.15
C GLU A 164 9.88 5.00 -15.78
N ILE A 165 8.66 5.29 -15.31
CA ILE A 165 8.43 5.84 -13.98
C ILE A 165 8.67 4.74 -12.94
N GLU A 166 8.11 3.55 -13.13
CA GLU A 166 8.28 2.42 -12.21
C GLU A 166 9.76 2.08 -12.00
N LYS A 167 10.54 2.01 -13.08
CA LYS A 167 11.99 1.84 -13.05
C LYS A 167 12.70 2.92 -12.23
N GLN A 168 12.29 4.18 -12.38
CA GLN A 168 12.92 5.29 -11.66
C GLN A 168 12.62 5.23 -10.17
N ILE A 169 11.40 4.84 -9.78
CA ILE A 169 11.04 4.66 -8.37
C ILE A 169 11.89 3.56 -7.73
N VAL A 170 12.00 2.39 -8.37
CA VAL A 170 12.84 1.28 -7.90
C VAL A 170 14.31 1.68 -7.83
N ALA A 171 14.86 2.29 -8.88
CA ALA A 171 16.26 2.71 -8.91
C ALA A 171 16.58 3.74 -7.82
N LEU A 172 15.68 4.69 -7.56
CA LEU A 172 15.84 5.70 -6.52
C LEU A 172 15.84 5.08 -5.12
N MET A 173 14.86 4.22 -4.83
CA MET A 173 14.78 3.51 -3.55
C MET A 173 16.04 2.65 -3.34
N ARG A 174 16.46 1.90 -4.36
CA ARG A 174 17.65 1.05 -4.28
C ARG A 174 18.92 1.85 -4.02
N SER A 175 19.15 2.91 -4.78
CA SER A 175 20.30 3.79 -4.62
C SER A 175 20.33 4.45 -3.23
N THR A 176 19.15 4.76 -2.68
CA THR A 176 19.02 5.32 -1.32
C THR A 176 19.47 4.29 -0.27
N VAL A 177 19.08 3.03 -0.41
CA VAL A 177 19.52 1.96 0.49
C VAL A 177 21.02 1.70 0.34
N GLU A 178 21.53 1.58 -0.89
CA GLU A 178 22.95 1.39 -1.17
C GLU A 178 23.80 2.51 -0.55
N TYR A 179 23.37 3.76 -0.68
CA TYR A 179 24.02 4.88 -0.03
C TYR A 179 24.03 4.71 1.49
N ALA A 180 22.87 4.44 2.09
CA ALA A 180 22.75 4.29 3.55
C ALA A 180 23.52 3.08 4.11
N LEU A 181 23.77 2.05 3.31
CA LEU A 181 24.61 0.90 3.68
C LEU A 181 26.10 1.22 3.62
N ASN A 182 26.53 2.05 2.66
CA ASN A 182 27.94 2.37 2.45
C ASN A 182 28.41 3.60 3.24
N TYR A 183 27.49 4.49 3.62
CA TYR A 183 27.80 5.76 4.26
C TYR A 183 26.98 5.95 5.54
N SER A 184 27.67 6.09 6.67
CA SER A 184 27.03 6.40 7.95
C SER A 184 26.70 7.88 8.07
N SER A 185 25.45 8.17 8.43
CA SER A 185 24.97 9.51 8.80
C SER A 185 24.86 9.70 10.32
N GLU A 186 25.31 8.73 11.12
CA GLU A 186 25.12 8.71 12.59
C GLU A 186 25.62 9.99 13.27
N THR A 187 26.78 10.51 12.86
CA THR A 187 27.35 11.73 13.43
C THR A 187 26.40 12.92 13.31
N TRP A 188 25.79 13.09 12.13
CA TRP A 188 24.86 14.19 11.88
C TRP A 188 23.53 13.96 12.58
N PHE A 189 22.98 12.74 12.47
CA PHE A 189 21.68 12.42 13.04
C PHE A 189 21.71 12.51 14.57
N LYS A 190 22.75 11.98 15.22
CA LYS A 190 22.96 12.10 16.66
C LYS A 190 23.01 13.57 17.11
N ALA A 191 23.77 14.40 16.39
CA ALA A 191 23.86 15.82 16.72
C ALA A 191 22.52 16.57 16.56
N VAL A 192 21.68 16.18 15.59
CA VAL A 192 20.32 16.73 15.42
C VAL A 192 19.41 16.30 16.57
N LEU A 193 19.47 15.04 16.99
CA LEU A 193 18.70 14.54 18.13
C LEU A 193 19.12 15.20 19.45
N GLU A 194 20.42 15.35 19.70
CA GLU A 194 20.95 16.04 20.89
C GLU A 194 20.55 17.52 20.95
N LYS A 195 20.26 18.14 19.81
CA LYS A 195 19.71 19.50 19.72
C LYS A 195 18.19 19.58 19.97
N GLY A 196 17.54 18.46 20.28
CA GLY A 196 16.12 18.42 20.61
C GLY A 196 15.20 18.64 19.40
N PHE A 197 15.60 18.25 18.17
CA PHE A 197 14.81 18.54 16.96
C PHE A 197 13.35 18.05 17.02
N TYR A 198 13.06 16.96 17.72
CA TYR A 198 11.69 16.46 17.89
C TYR A 198 10.98 17.00 19.14
N GLU A 199 11.63 17.87 19.92
CA GLU A 199 11.04 18.45 21.12
C GLU A 199 10.12 19.61 20.76
N PRO A 200 8.84 19.59 21.17
CA PRO A 200 7.87 20.65 20.84
C PRO A 200 8.29 22.06 21.31
N ALA A 201 9.21 22.16 22.26
CA ALA A 201 9.71 23.42 22.80
C ALA A 201 10.63 24.18 21.81
N VAL A 202 11.32 23.47 20.93
CA VAL A 202 12.33 24.04 20.01
C VAL A 202 11.68 24.90 18.91
N PHE A 203 10.43 24.62 18.53
CA PHE A 203 9.71 25.35 17.48
C PHE A 203 8.80 26.48 17.99
N ARG A 204 8.80 26.80 19.29
CA ARG A 204 7.94 27.88 19.83
C ARG A 204 8.46 29.29 19.59
N ASN A 205 9.69 29.43 19.09
CA ASN A 205 10.37 30.71 18.88
C ASN A 205 10.66 30.99 17.38
N TYR A 206 10.07 30.20 16.48
CA TYR A 206 10.07 30.39 15.02
C TYR A 206 8.63 30.47 14.53
#